data_AF-A0A962BK98-F1
#
_entry.id   AF-A0A962BK98-F1
#
_cell.length_a   1.000
_cell.length_b   1.000
_cell.length_c   1.000
_cell.angle_alpha   90.00
_cell.angle_beta   90.00
_cell.angle_gamma   90.00
#
_symmetry.space_group_name_H-M   'P 1'
#
loop_
_entity.id
_entity.type
_entity.pdbx_description
1 polymer ?
#
loop_
_entity_poly.entity_id
_entity_poly.type
_entity_poly.pdbx_seq_one_letter_code
_entity_poly.pdbx_strand_id
1 'polypeptide(L)'
;QMLPNYLRFVRGVVDSDDLPLNVSREILQSNRQVDRIKGALVKRTLDILDRVAGDADAAKYLGFWAEFGNVLKEGIVEDASNRERIARLLRFPTTQSSKADELHSLDDVIGRMKVGQEAIYYLTADGWNAAKNSPQLEALKARGVEVVLMHERVDEWMIGYLSEYAGKPLKNIAKGDLELDELPEDESVKQQREEAAEQVKGAVDKLKAALGDRVADVKLSTRLTDSASCLVLGEHDMALHMQRLLKAAGHDAPAGKPTLEVNPRHALVKRFDAETDDSKSSDLALLLLEQAQLAEGAQLDDPAGFLKRVNGLIG
;
A
#
# COMPACT_ATOMS: atom_id res chain seq x y z
N GLN A 1 -9.44 30.81 -9.60
CA GLN A 1 -9.99 29.87 -8.61
C GLN A 1 -9.47 30.31 -7.24
N MET A 2 -10.34 30.40 -6.21
CA MET A 2 -9.96 30.93 -4.87
C MET A 2 -9.47 29.85 -3.90
N LEU A 3 -9.67 28.58 -4.23
CA LEU A 3 -9.20 27.44 -3.44
C LEU A 3 -8.50 26.44 -4.37
N PRO A 4 -7.51 25.71 -3.85
CA PRO A 4 -6.84 24.62 -4.58
C PRO A 4 -7.80 23.47 -4.88
N ASN A 5 -7.40 22.56 -5.78
CA ASN A 5 -8.30 21.50 -6.28
C ASN A 5 -8.66 20.50 -5.19
N TYR A 6 -7.75 20.20 -4.27
CA TYR A 6 -8.03 19.33 -3.11
C TYR A 6 -9.07 19.92 -2.13
N LEU A 7 -9.48 21.19 -2.29
CA LEU A 7 -10.57 21.85 -1.54
C LEU A 7 -11.76 22.23 -2.43
N ARG A 8 -11.89 21.65 -3.63
CA ARG A 8 -12.96 21.97 -4.59
C ARG A 8 -14.39 21.69 -4.11
N PHE A 9 -14.55 20.94 -3.03
CA PHE A 9 -15.83 20.66 -2.39
C PHE A 9 -16.38 21.87 -1.60
N VAL A 10 -15.52 22.83 -1.24
CA VAL A 10 -15.94 24.02 -0.50
C VAL A 10 -16.85 24.88 -1.37
N ARG A 11 -17.95 25.33 -0.77
CA ARG A 11 -18.91 26.27 -1.35
C ARG A 11 -19.05 27.46 -0.42
N GLY A 12 -19.11 28.66 -0.98
CA GLY A 12 -19.22 29.89 -0.20
C GLY A 12 -19.13 31.13 -1.07
N VAL A 13 -19.30 32.28 -0.43
CA VAL A 13 -19.17 33.61 -1.03
C VAL A 13 -18.02 34.32 -0.33
N VAL A 14 -17.17 34.99 -1.10
CA VAL A 14 -16.09 35.84 -0.60
C VAL A 14 -16.46 37.27 -0.97
N ASP A 15 -16.74 38.08 0.04
CA ASP A 15 -16.99 39.52 -0.11
C ASP A 15 -15.74 40.28 0.35
N SER A 16 -15.26 41.22 -0.46
CA SER A 16 -14.00 41.93 -0.21
C SER A 16 -14.06 43.35 -0.76
N ASP A 17 -13.91 44.31 0.15
CA ASP A 17 -13.84 45.74 -0.17
C ASP A 17 -12.52 46.16 -0.85
N ASP A 18 -11.49 45.32 -0.74
CA ASP A 18 -10.12 45.61 -1.17
C ASP A 18 -9.78 45.10 -2.58
N LEU A 19 -10.70 44.40 -3.24
CA LEU A 19 -10.52 43.91 -4.61
C LEU A 19 -11.03 44.95 -5.62
N PRO A 20 -10.25 45.34 -6.64
CA PRO A 20 -10.69 46.39 -7.54
C PRO A 20 -11.84 45.88 -8.43
N LEU A 21 -12.93 46.65 -8.48
CA LEU A 21 -14.20 46.27 -9.11
C LEU A 21 -14.12 46.09 -10.64
N ASN A 22 -13.07 46.63 -11.28
CA ASN A 22 -12.91 46.71 -12.73
C ASN A 22 -11.64 45.99 -13.23
N VAL A 23 -11.47 44.72 -12.87
CA VAL A 23 -10.23 43.97 -13.18
C VAL A 23 -10.55 42.70 -13.94
N SER A 24 -9.78 42.43 -15.02
CA SER A 24 -9.92 41.21 -15.79
C SER A 24 -9.63 39.97 -14.93
N ARG A 25 -10.20 38.82 -15.29
CA ARG A 25 -9.95 37.54 -14.60
C ARG A 25 -8.46 37.18 -14.56
N GLU A 26 -7.68 37.64 -15.52
CA GLU A 26 -6.23 37.43 -15.62
C GLU A 26 -5.43 38.33 -14.66
N ILE A 27 -5.79 39.61 -14.54
CA ILE A 27 -5.10 40.54 -13.63
C ILE A 27 -5.44 40.21 -12.16
N LEU A 28 -6.65 39.71 -11.89
CA LEU A 28 -7.03 39.20 -10.56
C LEU A 28 -6.22 37.96 -10.15
N GLN A 29 -5.81 37.11 -11.10
CA GLN A 29 -5.03 35.91 -10.80
C GLN A 29 -3.58 36.21 -10.40
N SER A 30 -3.02 37.35 -10.81
CA SER A 30 -1.65 37.79 -10.50
C SER A 30 -1.57 38.82 -9.35
N ASN A 31 -2.68 39.07 -8.64
CA ASN A 31 -2.74 40.02 -7.54
C ASN A 31 -2.34 39.39 -6.19
N ARG A 32 -1.35 39.97 -5.51
CA ARG A 32 -0.89 39.58 -4.17
C ARG A 32 -2.00 39.54 -3.12
N GLN A 33 -3.00 40.42 -3.20
CA GLN A 33 -4.16 40.39 -2.29
C GLN A 33 -5.00 39.13 -2.48
N VAL A 34 -5.19 38.71 -3.72
CA VAL A 34 -5.92 37.48 -4.04
C VAL A 34 -5.19 36.27 -3.48
N ASP A 35 -3.86 36.22 -3.56
CA ASP A 35 -3.07 35.13 -2.97
C ASP A 35 -3.15 35.09 -1.43
N ARG A 36 -3.17 36.25 -0.77
CA ARG A 36 -3.44 36.33 0.68
C ARG A 36 -4.82 35.80 1.05
N ILE A 37 -5.84 36.17 0.26
CA ILE A 37 -7.21 35.68 0.45
C ILE A 37 -7.24 34.16 0.26
N LYS A 38 -6.64 33.61 -0.80
CA LYS A 38 -6.54 32.15 -1.01
C LYS A 38 -5.90 31.46 0.20
N GLY A 39 -4.76 31.95 0.68
CA GLY A 39 -4.08 31.38 1.84
C GLY A 39 -4.93 31.43 3.12
N ALA A 40 -5.64 32.54 3.35
CA ALA A 40 -6.56 32.67 4.48
C ALA A 40 -7.75 31.70 4.38
N LEU A 41 -8.30 31.50 3.17
CA LEU A 41 -9.38 30.55 2.93
C LEU A 41 -8.92 29.11 3.14
N VAL A 42 -7.75 28.72 2.60
CA VAL A 42 -7.15 27.39 2.82
C VAL A 42 -6.97 27.15 4.32
N LYS A 43 -6.34 28.09 5.02
CA LYS A 43 -6.13 27.99 6.48
C LYS A 43 -7.47 27.81 7.20
N ARG A 44 -8.47 28.64 6.89
CA ARG A 44 -9.79 28.59 7.52
C ARG A 44 -10.52 27.28 7.25
N THR A 45 -10.44 26.75 6.03
CA THR A 45 -11.04 25.47 5.67
C THR A 45 -10.39 24.33 6.47
N LEU A 46 -9.06 24.29 6.52
CA LEU A 46 -8.35 23.29 7.31
C LEU A 46 -8.63 23.46 8.82
N ASP A 47 -8.79 24.69 9.34
CA ASP A 47 -9.16 24.92 10.75
C ASP A 47 -10.53 24.32 11.09
N ILE A 48 -11.47 24.38 10.13
CA ILE A 48 -12.79 23.78 10.28
C ILE A 48 -12.69 22.25 10.25
N LEU A 49 -11.92 21.68 9.31
CA LEU A 49 -11.73 20.23 9.22
C LEU A 49 -11.06 19.68 10.48
N ASP A 50 -10.02 20.33 11.00
CA ASP A 50 -9.36 19.95 12.25
C ASP A 50 -10.35 19.93 13.42
N ARG A 51 -11.19 20.97 13.52
CA ARG A 51 -12.21 21.04 14.57
C ARG A 51 -13.22 19.90 14.45
N VAL A 52 -13.72 19.64 13.25
CA VAL A 52 -14.71 18.57 13.03
C VAL A 52 -14.08 17.20 13.28
N ALA A 53 -12.81 17.01 12.93
CA ALA A 53 -12.07 15.78 13.17
C ALA A 53 -11.77 15.53 14.67
N GLY A 54 -11.61 16.59 15.46
CA GLY A 54 -11.35 16.53 16.91
C GLY A 54 -12.58 16.65 17.80
N ASP A 55 -13.78 16.79 17.22
CA ASP A 55 -15.03 16.84 17.97
C ASP A 55 -15.42 15.43 18.46
N ALA A 56 -16.26 15.35 19.51
CA ALA A 56 -16.72 14.08 20.06
C ALA A 56 -17.63 13.31 19.07
N ASP A 57 -18.22 14.01 18.10
CA ASP A 57 -19.04 13.42 17.04
C ASP A 57 -18.20 12.95 15.85
N ALA A 58 -17.51 11.83 16.04
CA ALA A 58 -16.71 11.17 15.00
C ALA A 58 -17.51 10.87 13.72
N ALA A 59 -18.82 10.65 13.84
CA ALA A 59 -19.67 10.31 12.69
C ALA A 59 -19.76 11.45 11.67
N LYS A 60 -19.72 12.71 12.13
CA LYS A 60 -19.74 13.87 11.23
C LYS A 60 -18.49 13.95 10.37
N TYR A 61 -17.31 13.72 10.95
CA TYR A 61 -16.07 13.72 10.19
C TYR A 61 -16.00 12.53 9.23
N LEU A 62 -16.43 11.34 9.67
CA LEU A 62 -16.49 10.16 8.81
C LEU A 62 -17.45 10.35 7.64
N GLY A 63 -18.58 11.03 7.83
CA GLY A 63 -19.48 11.41 6.73
C GLY A 63 -18.81 12.35 5.72
N PHE A 64 -18.06 13.36 6.18
CA PHE A 64 -17.22 14.19 5.30
C PHE A 64 -16.18 13.35 4.55
N TRP A 65 -15.50 12.45 5.26
CA TRP A 65 -14.44 11.63 4.71
C TRP A 65 -14.95 10.68 3.62
N ALA A 66 -16.12 10.07 3.82
CA ALA A 66 -16.75 9.19 2.84
C ALA A 66 -16.99 9.88 1.48
N GLU A 67 -17.37 11.17 1.51
CA GLU A 67 -17.66 11.94 0.30
C GLU A 67 -16.42 12.61 -0.31
N PHE A 68 -15.50 13.11 0.53
CA PHE A 68 -14.45 14.02 0.09
C PHE A 68 -13.02 13.56 0.45
N GLY A 69 -12.85 12.41 1.12
CA GLY A 69 -11.54 11.91 1.56
C GLY A 69 -10.57 11.71 0.39
N ASN A 70 -11.04 11.12 -0.72
CA ASN A 70 -10.20 10.94 -1.92
C ASN A 70 -9.76 12.28 -2.54
N VAL A 71 -10.62 13.31 -2.47
CA VAL A 71 -10.28 14.66 -2.93
C VAL A 71 -9.26 15.31 -1.99
N LEU A 72 -9.41 15.13 -0.68
CA LEU A 72 -8.51 15.70 0.32
C LEU A 72 -7.09 15.09 0.23
N LYS A 73 -6.98 13.79 -0.10
CA LYS A 73 -5.69 13.10 -0.33
C LYS A 73 -4.84 13.78 -1.40
N GLU A 74 -5.43 14.38 -2.42
CA GLU A 74 -4.71 15.13 -3.47
C GLU A 74 -3.87 16.28 -2.87
N GLY A 75 -4.31 16.85 -1.74
CA GLY A 75 -3.64 17.95 -1.05
C GLY A 75 -2.24 17.59 -0.52
N ILE A 76 -1.96 16.30 -0.29
CA ILE A 76 -0.61 15.83 0.06
C ILE A 76 0.39 16.16 -1.06
N VAL A 77 -0.05 16.06 -2.31
CA VAL A 77 0.78 16.33 -3.48
C VAL A 77 0.73 17.81 -3.86
N GLU A 78 -0.47 18.39 -3.89
CA GLU A 78 -0.69 19.75 -4.37
C GLU A 78 -0.20 20.85 -3.40
N ASP A 79 -0.25 20.63 -2.08
CA ASP A 79 0.05 21.65 -1.07
C ASP A 79 1.10 21.17 -0.07
N ALA A 80 2.35 21.21 -0.50
CA ALA A 80 3.51 20.89 0.34
C ALA A 80 3.57 21.72 1.64
N SER A 81 3.03 22.96 1.64
CA SER A 81 3.07 23.83 2.81
C SER A 81 2.11 23.40 3.93
N ASN A 82 1.03 22.71 3.56
CA ASN A 82 0.04 22.17 4.50
C ASN A 82 0.07 20.63 4.60
N ARG A 83 1.03 19.95 3.96
CA ARG A 83 1.07 18.49 3.85
C ARG A 83 0.92 17.77 5.18
N GLU A 84 1.71 18.14 6.19
CA GLU A 84 1.65 17.52 7.52
C GLU A 84 0.26 17.66 8.16
N ARG A 85 -0.35 18.83 7.99
CA ARG A 85 -1.69 19.11 8.51
C ARG A 85 -2.75 18.32 7.76
N ILE A 86 -2.63 18.19 6.45
CA ILE A 86 -3.52 17.37 5.62
C ILE A 86 -3.36 15.89 5.99
N ALA A 87 -2.13 15.41 6.23
CA ALA A 87 -1.84 14.04 6.63
C ALA A 87 -2.57 13.64 7.93
N ARG A 88 -2.65 14.54 8.90
CA ARG A 88 -3.42 14.36 10.15
C ARG A 88 -4.92 14.13 9.92
N LEU A 89 -5.47 14.75 8.89
CA LEU A 89 -6.88 14.63 8.51
C LEU A 89 -7.17 13.32 7.76
N LEU A 90 -6.16 12.60 7.29
CA LEU A 90 -6.37 11.36 6.55
C LEU A 90 -6.96 10.26 7.45
N ARG A 91 -7.78 9.40 6.84
CA ARG A 91 -8.38 8.24 7.50
C ARG A 91 -8.21 7.00 6.61
N PHE A 92 -7.77 5.91 7.20
CA PHE A 92 -7.50 4.67 6.49
C PHE A 92 -8.02 3.48 7.29
N PRO A 93 -8.47 2.41 6.64
CA PRO A 93 -8.60 1.15 7.33
C PRO A 93 -7.19 0.61 7.65
N THR A 94 -7.09 -0.20 8.68
CA THR A 94 -5.84 -0.85 9.10
C THR A 94 -6.06 -2.34 9.32
N THR A 95 -5.02 -3.07 9.72
CA THR A 95 -5.17 -4.47 10.12
C THR A 95 -6.06 -4.69 11.36
N GLN A 96 -6.41 -3.62 12.09
CA GLN A 96 -7.40 -3.68 13.17
C GLN A 96 -8.84 -3.53 12.67
N SER A 97 -9.02 -2.98 11.46
CA SER A 97 -10.34 -2.77 10.86
C SER A 97 -10.98 -4.09 10.43
N SER A 98 -12.21 -4.31 10.89
CA SER A 98 -13.03 -5.45 10.47
C SER A 98 -13.61 -5.25 9.06
N LYS A 99 -13.88 -3.99 8.70
CA LYS A 99 -14.51 -3.54 7.44
C LYS A 99 -13.76 -2.33 6.86
N ALA A 100 -13.98 -2.05 5.57
CA ALA A 100 -13.32 -0.95 4.87
C ALA A 100 -13.69 0.45 5.39
N ASP A 101 -14.87 0.61 5.99
CA ASP A 101 -15.39 1.87 6.53
C ASP A 101 -15.00 2.10 8.01
N GLU A 102 -14.32 1.13 8.63
CA GLU A 102 -13.73 1.29 9.96
C GLU A 102 -12.36 1.94 9.82
N LEU A 103 -12.33 3.26 9.93
CA LEU A 103 -11.17 4.07 9.58
C LEU A 103 -10.47 4.66 10.80
N HIS A 104 -9.15 4.73 10.72
CA HIS A 104 -8.26 5.27 11.75
C HIS A 104 -7.41 6.40 11.17
N SER A 105 -7.04 7.37 12.01
CA SER A 105 -6.06 8.39 11.65
C SER A 105 -4.62 7.85 11.76
N LEU A 106 -3.66 8.56 11.19
CA LEU A 106 -2.24 8.23 11.41
C LEU A 106 -1.83 8.45 12.88
N ASP A 107 -2.44 9.41 13.59
CA ASP A 107 -2.24 9.61 15.02
C ASP A 107 -2.72 8.41 15.84
N ASP A 108 -3.85 7.81 15.46
CA ASP A 108 -4.37 6.59 16.07
C ASP A 108 -3.40 5.41 15.92
N VAL A 109 -2.80 5.27 14.73
CA VAL A 109 -1.79 4.23 14.45
C VAL A 109 -0.53 4.49 15.28
N ILE A 110 -0.04 5.74 15.35
CA ILE A 110 1.10 6.12 16.18
C ILE A 110 0.83 5.78 17.65
N GLY A 111 -0.37 6.08 18.16
CA GLY A 111 -0.77 5.79 19.53
C GLY A 111 -0.79 4.29 19.88
N ARG A 112 -0.82 3.41 18.87
CA ARG A 112 -0.82 1.95 19.02
C ARG A 112 0.47 1.27 18.56
N MET A 113 1.49 2.03 18.16
CA MET A 113 2.80 1.50 17.76
C MET A 113 3.42 0.66 18.88
N LYS A 114 4.11 -0.42 18.49
CA LYS A 114 4.82 -1.28 19.44
C LYS A 114 6.11 -0.62 19.92
N VAL A 115 6.58 -1.04 21.08
CA VAL A 115 7.90 -0.64 21.59
C VAL A 115 8.96 -1.09 20.58
N GLY A 116 9.86 -0.19 20.20
CA GLY A 116 10.88 -0.43 19.18
C GLY A 116 10.42 -0.20 17.74
N GLN A 117 9.12 0.02 17.50
CA GLN A 117 8.64 0.33 16.15
C GLN A 117 8.98 1.78 15.78
N GLU A 118 9.76 1.96 14.72
CA GLU A 118 10.18 3.29 14.26
C GLU A 118 9.38 3.82 13.07
N ALA A 119 8.77 2.93 12.27
CA ALA A 119 8.06 3.27 11.05
C ALA A 119 6.55 3.02 11.13
N ILE A 120 5.78 3.79 10.35
CA ILE A 120 4.39 3.47 10.03
C ILE A 120 4.40 2.53 8.83
N TYR A 121 3.94 1.30 9.03
CA TYR A 121 3.87 0.33 7.95
C TYR A 121 2.56 0.49 7.17
N TYR A 122 2.64 0.43 5.85
CA TYR A 122 1.48 0.47 4.97
C TYR A 122 1.58 -0.55 3.83
N LEU A 123 0.43 -0.89 3.27
CA LEU A 123 0.30 -1.70 2.06
C LEU A 123 -0.60 -0.96 1.07
N THR A 124 -0.22 -0.93 -0.20
CA THR A 124 -1.11 -0.52 -1.30
C THR A 124 -1.61 -1.75 -2.05
N ALA A 125 -2.91 -1.83 -2.33
CA ALA A 125 -3.51 -2.93 -3.08
C ALA A 125 -4.71 -2.47 -3.91
N ASP A 126 -5.12 -3.30 -4.88
CA ASP A 126 -6.30 -3.03 -5.71
C ASP A 126 -7.58 -3.47 -4.99
N GLY A 127 -8.06 -2.60 -4.10
CA GLY A 127 -9.29 -2.79 -3.35
C GLY A 127 -9.11 -3.47 -1.99
N TRP A 128 -10.15 -3.34 -1.16
CA TRP A 128 -10.14 -3.75 0.25
C TRP A 128 -9.80 -5.23 0.46
N ASN A 129 -10.36 -6.13 -0.34
CA ASN A 129 -10.15 -7.57 -0.16
C ASN A 129 -8.72 -7.99 -0.49
N ALA A 130 -8.09 -7.35 -1.49
CA ALA A 130 -6.69 -7.58 -1.80
C ALA A 130 -5.79 -7.06 -0.66
N ALA A 131 -6.09 -5.84 -0.15
CA ALA A 131 -5.34 -5.27 0.96
C ALA A 131 -5.43 -6.13 2.23
N LYS A 132 -6.64 -6.47 2.70
CA LYS A 132 -6.87 -7.18 3.96
C LYS A 132 -6.32 -8.61 3.99
N ASN A 133 -6.33 -9.29 2.84
CA ASN A 133 -5.93 -10.70 2.73
C ASN A 133 -4.55 -10.90 2.08
N SER A 134 -3.77 -9.82 1.96
CA SER A 134 -2.43 -9.85 1.39
C SER A 134 -1.49 -10.74 2.23
N PRO A 135 -0.75 -11.68 1.62
CA PRO A 135 0.26 -12.49 2.30
C PRO A 135 1.36 -11.66 2.99
N GLN A 136 1.65 -10.46 2.47
CA GLN A 136 2.68 -9.57 3.02
C GLN A 136 2.34 -9.08 4.44
N LEU A 137 1.07 -9.16 4.86
CA LEU A 137 0.64 -8.79 6.20
C LEU A 137 1.02 -9.83 7.27
N GLU A 138 1.28 -11.08 6.89
CA GLU A 138 1.32 -12.23 7.79
C GLU A 138 2.33 -12.05 8.94
N ALA A 139 3.61 -11.80 8.65
CA ALA A 139 4.63 -11.64 9.69
C ALA A 139 4.36 -10.45 10.62
N LEU A 140 3.92 -9.30 10.08
CA LEU A 140 3.61 -8.13 10.89
C LEU A 140 2.38 -8.37 11.78
N LYS A 141 1.36 -9.04 11.24
CA LYS A 141 0.17 -9.44 12.00
C LYS A 141 0.51 -10.43 13.11
N ALA A 142 1.38 -11.41 12.85
CA ALA A 142 1.86 -12.36 13.87
C ALA A 142 2.60 -11.66 15.02
N ARG A 143 3.28 -10.55 14.72
CA ARG A 143 3.97 -9.69 15.71
C ARG A 143 3.08 -8.60 16.32
N GLY A 144 1.80 -8.57 15.93
CA GLY A 144 0.84 -7.56 16.37
C GLY A 144 1.15 -6.14 15.91
N VAL A 145 1.97 -5.97 14.88
CA VAL A 145 2.28 -4.67 14.27
C VAL A 145 1.13 -4.25 13.37
N GLU A 146 0.62 -3.04 13.59
CA GLU A 146 -0.48 -2.47 12.81
C GLU A 146 0.02 -1.97 11.45
N VAL A 147 -0.74 -2.27 10.40
CA VAL A 147 -0.44 -1.85 9.02
C VAL A 147 -1.61 -1.05 8.47
N VAL A 148 -1.32 0.10 7.87
CA VAL A 148 -2.28 0.94 7.15
C VAL A 148 -2.61 0.31 5.80
N LEU A 149 -3.89 0.10 5.52
CA LEU A 149 -4.37 -0.56 4.32
C LEU A 149 -4.89 0.48 3.32
N MET A 150 -4.05 0.79 2.34
CA MET A 150 -4.35 1.75 1.28
C MET A 150 -4.89 1.02 0.06
N HIS A 151 -6.14 1.28 -0.30
CA HIS A 151 -6.82 0.52 -1.35
C HIS A 151 -7.54 1.41 -2.38
N GLU A 152 -7.39 2.72 -2.28
CA GLU A 152 -7.93 3.67 -3.23
C GLU A 152 -6.87 4.03 -4.26
N ARG A 153 -7.28 4.26 -5.52
CA ARG A 153 -6.34 4.58 -6.61
C ARG A 153 -5.47 5.81 -6.35
N VAL A 154 -6.01 6.79 -5.62
CA VAL A 154 -5.29 8.01 -5.24
C VAL A 154 -4.16 7.73 -4.23
N ASP A 155 -4.23 6.61 -3.50
CA ASP A 155 -3.27 6.30 -2.43
C ASP A 155 -1.86 6.03 -2.97
N GLU A 156 -1.74 5.26 -4.06
CA GLU A 156 -0.46 4.95 -4.69
C GLU A 156 0.23 6.24 -5.19
N TRP A 157 -0.55 7.22 -5.65
CA TRP A 157 0.00 8.51 -6.06
C TRP A 157 0.36 9.40 -4.87
N MET A 158 -0.52 9.48 -3.87
CA MET A 158 -0.32 10.26 -2.64
C MET A 158 0.95 9.81 -1.90
N ILE A 159 1.15 8.50 -1.75
CA ILE A 159 2.23 7.96 -0.92
C ILE A 159 3.62 8.25 -1.47
N GLY A 160 3.74 8.50 -2.79
CA GLY A 160 4.97 9.01 -3.40
C GLY A 160 5.41 10.39 -2.88
N TYR A 161 4.52 11.12 -2.18
CA TYR A 161 4.78 12.45 -1.62
C TYR A 161 4.69 12.50 -0.08
N LEU A 162 4.23 11.41 0.57
CA LEU A 162 4.11 11.30 2.02
C LEU A 162 5.12 10.25 2.55
N SER A 163 6.40 10.62 2.59
CA SER A 163 7.47 9.75 3.06
C SER A 163 7.57 9.64 4.58
N GLU A 164 7.06 10.63 5.31
CA GLU A 164 7.12 10.74 6.77
C GLU A 164 5.86 11.42 7.30
N TYR A 165 5.44 11.07 8.51
CA TYR A 165 4.42 11.77 9.28
C TYR A 165 4.81 11.81 10.76
N ALA A 166 4.73 12.97 11.40
CA ALA A 166 5.07 13.16 12.82
C ALA A 166 6.44 12.57 13.24
N GLY A 167 7.46 12.69 12.38
CA GLY A 167 8.80 12.14 12.65
C GLY A 167 8.94 10.64 12.39
N LYS A 168 7.91 9.98 11.86
CA LYS A 168 7.89 8.53 11.59
C LYS A 168 7.92 8.26 10.08
N PRO A 169 8.92 7.55 9.55
CA PRO A 169 8.93 7.17 8.14
C PRO A 169 7.77 6.24 7.81
N LEU A 170 7.21 6.36 6.61
CA LEU A 170 6.23 5.43 6.07
C LEU A 170 6.94 4.35 5.24
N LYS A 171 6.76 3.07 5.58
CA LYS A 171 7.40 1.94 4.89
C LYS A 171 6.36 1.03 4.23
N ASN A 172 6.51 0.75 2.93
CA ASN A 172 5.66 -0.18 2.20
C ASN A 172 6.08 -1.63 2.50
N ILE A 173 5.16 -2.44 2.98
CA ILE A 173 5.44 -3.84 3.37
C ILE A 173 5.50 -4.81 2.19
N ALA A 174 5.21 -4.35 0.97
CA ALA A 174 5.31 -5.14 -0.26
C ALA A 174 6.52 -4.78 -1.14
N LYS A 175 7.36 -3.83 -0.69
CA LYS A 175 8.55 -3.37 -1.40
C LYS A 175 9.82 -3.53 -0.57
N GLY A 176 10.96 -3.60 -1.27
CA GLY A 176 12.30 -3.64 -0.67
C GLY A 176 12.50 -4.82 0.27
N ASP A 177 13.45 -4.73 1.19
CA ASP A 177 13.58 -5.67 2.32
C ASP A 177 12.81 -5.12 3.53
N LEU A 178 12.11 -5.99 4.26
CA LEU A 178 11.39 -5.61 5.47
C LEU A 178 12.25 -5.98 6.68
N GLU A 179 12.79 -4.97 7.34
CA GLU A 179 13.60 -5.09 8.56
C GLU A 179 12.71 -5.51 9.73
N LEU A 180 12.38 -6.80 9.76
CA LEU A 180 11.59 -7.39 10.81
C LEU A 180 12.42 -7.63 12.08
N ASP A 181 13.73 -7.76 11.99
CA ASP A 181 14.57 -8.16 13.14
C ASP A 181 14.57 -7.13 14.28
N GLU A 182 14.19 -5.89 14.00
CA GLU A 182 14.02 -4.83 15.01
C GLU A 182 12.66 -4.86 15.72
N LEU A 183 11.70 -5.63 15.18
CA LEU A 183 10.37 -5.79 15.74
C LEU A 183 10.32 -7.00 16.69
N PRO A 184 9.55 -6.93 17.78
CA PRO A 184 9.40 -8.06 18.70
C PRO A 184 8.97 -9.33 17.98
N GLU A 185 9.69 -10.43 18.21
CA GLU A 185 9.36 -11.76 17.70
C GLU A 185 9.57 -12.81 18.80
N ASP A 186 8.79 -13.88 18.75
CA ASP A 186 8.97 -15.03 19.62
C ASP A 186 10.24 -15.80 19.21
N GLU A 187 11.17 -15.99 20.14
CA GLU A 187 12.44 -16.71 19.91
C GLU A 187 12.24 -18.12 19.34
N SER A 188 11.16 -18.81 19.71
CA SER A 188 10.85 -20.14 19.17
C SER A 188 10.43 -20.08 17.70
N VAL A 189 9.70 -19.03 17.30
CA VAL A 189 9.31 -18.80 15.90
C VAL A 189 10.55 -18.45 15.06
N LYS A 190 11.45 -17.64 15.62
CA LYS A 190 12.73 -17.28 14.99
C LYS A 190 13.60 -18.51 14.73
N GLN A 191 13.80 -19.38 15.72
CA GLN A 191 14.56 -20.63 15.55
C GLN A 191 13.94 -21.55 14.49
N GLN A 192 12.62 -21.77 14.53
CA GLN A 192 11.94 -22.59 13.52
C GLN A 192 12.10 -22.04 12.10
N ARG A 193 12.17 -20.71 11.94
CA ARG A 193 12.42 -20.06 10.65
C ARG A 193 13.84 -20.32 10.16
N GLU A 194 14.83 -20.18 11.03
CA GLU A 194 16.24 -20.43 10.72
C GLU A 194 16.49 -21.91 10.34
N GLU A 195 15.94 -22.85 11.10
CA GLU A 195 16.03 -24.29 10.80
C GLU A 195 15.36 -24.64 9.46
N ALA A 196 14.16 -24.12 9.21
CA ALA A 196 13.45 -24.35 7.96
C ALA A 196 14.18 -23.74 6.75
N ALA A 197 14.89 -22.62 6.95
CA ALA A 197 15.66 -21.99 5.89
C ALA A 197 16.80 -22.88 5.40
N GLU A 198 17.46 -23.64 6.28
CA GLU A 198 18.53 -24.57 5.88
C GLU A 198 18.00 -25.77 5.08
N GLN A 199 16.83 -26.29 5.46
CA GLN A 199 16.24 -27.49 4.86
C GLN A 199 15.75 -27.29 3.42
N VAL A 200 15.53 -26.03 3.00
CA VAL A 200 14.82 -25.72 1.73
C VAL A 200 15.67 -24.85 0.80
N LYS A 201 16.99 -24.72 1.06
CA LYS A 201 17.92 -24.00 0.16
C LYS A 201 17.90 -24.57 -1.26
N GLY A 202 17.81 -25.90 -1.41
CA GLY A 202 17.73 -26.56 -2.72
C GLY A 202 16.49 -26.16 -3.53
N ALA A 203 15.35 -25.94 -2.86
CA ALA A 203 14.12 -25.52 -3.53
C ALA A 203 14.26 -24.12 -4.15
N VAL A 204 15.00 -23.20 -3.51
CA VAL A 204 15.20 -21.85 -4.05
C VAL A 204 15.93 -21.90 -5.39
N ASP A 205 17.05 -22.62 -5.46
CA ASP A 205 17.82 -22.73 -6.71
C ASP A 205 17.03 -23.43 -7.82
N LYS A 206 16.29 -24.47 -7.45
CA LYS A 206 15.41 -25.20 -8.36
C LYS A 206 14.26 -24.31 -8.88
N LEU A 207 13.67 -23.47 -8.03
CA LEU A 207 12.67 -22.48 -8.43
C LEU A 207 13.25 -21.43 -9.38
N LYS A 208 14.45 -20.92 -9.11
CA LYS A 208 15.13 -19.98 -10.02
C LYS A 208 15.32 -20.60 -11.39
N ALA A 209 15.78 -21.84 -11.44
CA ALA A 209 15.96 -22.56 -12.70
C ALA A 209 14.64 -22.78 -13.45
N ALA A 210 13.57 -23.17 -12.74
CA ALA A 210 12.26 -23.43 -13.35
C ALA A 210 11.54 -22.16 -13.83
N LEU A 211 11.65 -21.06 -13.08
CA LEU A 211 10.97 -19.80 -13.40
C LEU A 211 11.76 -18.93 -14.38
N GLY A 212 13.09 -19.05 -14.38
CA GLY A 212 13.99 -18.32 -15.27
C GLY A 212 13.66 -16.82 -15.31
N ASP A 213 13.43 -16.31 -16.51
CA ASP A 213 13.14 -14.90 -16.77
C ASP A 213 11.75 -14.41 -16.32
N ARG A 214 10.93 -15.23 -15.65
CA ARG A 214 9.61 -14.79 -15.18
C ARG A 214 9.68 -13.92 -13.91
N VAL A 215 10.76 -14.04 -13.15
CA VAL A 215 11.00 -13.31 -11.90
C VAL A 215 12.39 -12.66 -11.94
N ALA A 216 12.63 -11.65 -11.11
CA ALA A 216 13.98 -11.10 -10.96
C ALA A 216 14.86 -12.01 -10.11
N ASP A 217 14.30 -12.58 -9.05
CA ASP A 217 14.99 -13.48 -8.13
C ASP A 217 13.97 -14.37 -7.39
N VAL A 218 14.48 -15.40 -6.71
CA VAL A 218 13.71 -16.21 -5.77
C VAL A 218 14.44 -16.22 -4.42
N LYS A 219 13.73 -15.94 -3.34
CA LYS A 219 14.29 -15.88 -1.98
C LYS A 219 13.40 -16.62 -0.98
N LEU A 220 13.99 -17.00 0.15
CA LEU A 220 13.21 -17.42 1.31
C LEU A 220 12.53 -16.20 1.91
N SER A 221 11.25 -16.33 2.26
CA SER A 221 10.52 -15.22 2.86
C SER A 221 10.82 -15.08 4.35
N THR A 222 10.94 -13.83 4.80
CA THR A 222 10.83 -13.46 6.21
C THR A 222 9.43 -12.96 6.57
N ARG A 223 8.56 -12.73 5.57
CA ARG A 223 7.23 -12.11 5.69
C ARG A 223 6.08 -13.10 5.81
N LEU A 224 6.28 -14.32 5.35
CA LEU A 224 5.24 -15.35 5.26
C LEU A 224 5.21 -16.24 6.50
N THR A 225 4.01 -16.52 6.99
CA THR A 225 3.73 -17.53 8.03
C THR A 225 2.96 -18.70 7.45
N ASP A 226 1.86 -18.43 6.75
CA ASP A 226 0.89 -19.40 6.27
C ASP A 226 0.88 -19.53 4.75
N SER A 227 1.06 -18.44 4.01
CA SER A 227 1.06 -18.48 2.55
C SER A 227 2.29 -19.19 1.99
N ALA A 228 2.13 -19.81 0.82
CA ALA A 228 3.20 -20.54 0.14
C ALA A 228 4.28 -19.62 -0.44
N SER A 229 3.84 -18.49 -1.00
CA SER A 229 4.67 -17.54 -1.72
C SER A 229 4.03 -16.15 -1.76
N CYS A 230 4.83 -15.13 -1.99
CA CYS A 230 4.39 -13.78 -2.29
C CYS A 230 5.35 -13.08 -3.26
N LEU A 231 4.91 -11.97 -3.83
CA LEU A 231 5.74 -11.14 -4.70
C LEU A 231 6.23 -9.92 -3.93
N VAL A 232 7.51 -9.62 -4.07
CA VAL A 232 8.15 -8.43 -3.53
C VAL A 232 8.74 -7.61 -4.66
N LEU A 233 8.39 -6.33 -4.66
CA LEU A 233 8.88 -5.36 -5.64
C LEU A 233 10.15 -4.67 -5.13
N GLY A 234 10.98 -4.17 -6.04
CA GLY A 234 12.07 -3.28 -5.67
C GLY A 234 11.54 -2.03 -4.94
N GLU A 235 12.38 -1.42 -4.11
CA GLU A 235 11.99 -0.26 -3.28
C GLU A 235 11.43 0.90 -4.12
N HIS A 236 12.01 1.13 -5.31
CA HIS A 236 11.61 2.17 -6.24
C HIS A 236 10.70 1.67 -7.38
N ASP A 237 10.33 0.38 -7.36
CA ASP A 237 9.49 -0.19 -8.40
C ASP A 237 8.05 0.30 -8.25
N MET A 238 7.41 0.47 -9.40
CA MET A 238 5.99 0.76 -9.48
C MET A 238 5.17 -0.47 -9.07
N ALA A 239 4.11 -0.28 -8.29
CA ALA A 239 3.21 -1.37 -7.90
C ALA A 239 2.64 -2.11 -9.13
N LEU A 240 2.45 -3.43 -9.02
CA LEU A 240 2.02 -4.27 -10.15
C LEU A 240 0.66 -3.82 -10.73
N HIS A 241 -0.29 -3.43 -9.88
CA HIS A 241 -1.58 -2.93 -10.32
C HIS A 241 -1.44 -1.62 -11.12
N MET A 242 -0.51 -0.74 -10.75
CA MET A 242 -0.26 0.51 -11.45
C MET A 242 0.43 0.29 -12.80
N GLN A 243 1.38 -0.65 -12.88
CA GLN A 243 1.97 -1.07 -14.15
C GLN A 243 0.89 -1.54 -15.14
N ARG A 244 -0.12 -2.27 -14.66
CA ARG A 244 -1.27 -2.70 -15.48
C ARG A 244 -2.12 -1.52 -15.94
N LEU A 245 -2.42 -0.57 -15.05
CA LEU A 245 -3.19 0.63 -15.40
C LEU A 245 -2.50 1.45 -16.50
N LEU A 246 -1.17 1.62 -16.42
CA LEU A 246 -0.40 2.31 -17.46
C LEU A 246 -0.44 1.56 -18.79
N LYS A 247 -0.21 0.24 -18.78
CA LYS A 247 -0.31 -0.60 -19.98
C LYS A 247 -1.71 -0.52 -20.61
N ALA A 248 -2.76 -0.59 -19.80
CA ALA A 248 -4.15 -0.48 -20.26
C ALA A 248 -4.47 0.92 -20.84
N ALA A 249 -3.80 1.96 -20.36
CA ALA A 249 -3.87 3.32 -20.91
C ALA A 249 -3.01 3.52 -22.17
N GLY A 250 -2.29 2.49 -22.64
CA GLY A 250 -1.42 2.58 -23.82
C GLY A 250 -0.06 3.21 -23.56
N HIS A 251 0.34 3.38 -22.29
CA HIS A 251 1.67 3.85 -21.92
C HIS A 251 2.61 2.67 -21.67
N ASP A 252 3.89 2.86 -22.03
CA ASP A 252 4.95 1.95 -21.58
C ASP A 252 5.07 2.04 -20.06
N ALA A 253 4.88 0.91 -19.38
CA ALA A 253 5.15 0.78 -17.96
C ALA A 253 6.53 0.13 -17.80
N PRO A 254 7.52 0.82 -17.20
CA PRO A 254 8.76 0.19 -16.80
C PRO A 254 8.43 -0.98 -15.88
N ALA A 255 8.70 -2.20 -16.34
CA ALA A 255 8.38 -3.42 -15.60
C ALA A 255 9.66 -3.93 -14.91
N GLY A 256 9.80 -3.63 -13.62
CA GLY A 256 10.64 -4.44 -12.75
C GLY A 256 10.00 -5.81 -12.58
N LYS A 257 10.75 -6.89 -12.83
CA LYS A 257 10.28 -8.24 -12.49
C LYS A 257 10.29 -8.35 -10.96
N PRO A 258 9.23 -8.87 -10.33
CA PRO A 258 9.22 -9.04 -8.88
C PRO A 258 10.19 -10.15 -8.46
N THR A 259 10.62 -10.10 -7.19
CA THR A 259 11.23 -11.24 -6.51
C THR A 259 10.12 -12.13 -5.97
N LEU A 260 10.20 -13.44 -6.22
CA LEU A 260 9.31 -14.41 -5.60
C LEU A 260 9.91 -14.81 -4.25
N GLU A 261 9.23 -14.46 -3.16
CA GLU A 261 9.57 -14.99 -1.85
C GLU A 261 8.74 -16.26 -1.59
N VAL A 262 9.37 -17.30 -1.03
CA VAL A 262 8.70 -18.58 -0.72
C VAL A 262 8.82 -18.94 0.76
N ASN A 263 7.76 -19.55 1.29
CA ASN A 263 7.70 -20.02 2.67
C ASN A 263 8.24 -21.46 2.77
N PRO A 264 9.42 -21.69 3.36
CA PRO A 264 10.02 -23.02 3.44
C PRO A 264 9.19 -24.00 4.30
N ARG A 265 8.30 -23.49 5.16
CA ARG A 265 7.46 -24.32 6.03
C ARG A 265 6.22 -24.83 5.32
N HIS A 266 5.81 -24.18 4.22
CA HIS A 266 4.55 -24.48 3.56
C HIS A 266 4.59 -25.81 2.79
N ALA A 267 3.50 -26.58 2.86
CA ALA A 267 3.42 -27.93 2.28
C ALA A 267 3.66 -27.94 0.75
N LEU A 268 3.20 -26.89 0.05
CA LEU A 268 3.41 -26.77 -1.40
C LEU A 268 4.89 -26.60 -1.76
N VAL A 269 5.65 -25.84 -0.97
CA VAL A 269 7.08 -25.63 -1.19
C VAL A 269 7.86 -26.91 -0.89
N LYS A 270 7.52 -27.61 0.19
CA LYS A 270 8.09 -28.93 0.50
C LYS A 270 7.78 -29.98 -0.57
N ARG A 271 6.56 -29.98 -1.11
CA ARG A 271 6.17 -30.86 -2.22
C ARG A 271 6.98 -30.55 -3.48
N PHE A 272 7.18 -29.27 -3.80
CA PHE A 272 8.01 -28.85 -4.92
C PHE A 272 9.47 -29.30 -4.77
N ASP A 273 10.02 -29.16 -3.56
CA ASP A 273 11.40 -29.57 -3.27
C ASP A 273 11.60 -31.07 -3.50
N ALA A 274 10.66 -31.88 -3.00
CA ALA A 274 10.69 -33.34 -3.12
C ALA A 274 10.33 -33.90 -4.51
N GLU A 275 9.74 -33.10 -5.41
CA GLU A 275 9.30 -33.56 -6.73
C GLU A 275 10.49 -33.81 -7.66
N THR A 276 10.64 -35.01 -8.20
CA THR A 276 11.77 -35.35 -9.08
C THR A 276 11.41 -35.32 -10.56
N ASP A 277 10.12 -35.30 -10.90
CA ASP A 277 9.65 -35.18 -12.28
C ASP A 277 9.73 -33.72 -12.75
N ASP A 278 10.50 -33.47 -13.81
CA ASP A 278 10.74 -32.11 -14.33
C ASP A 278 9.45 -31.40 -14.76
N SER A 279 8.50 -32.13 -15.36
CA SER A 279 7.24 -31.55 -15.82
C SER A 279 6.39 -31.12 -14.62
N LYS A 280 6.26 -31.99 -13.61
CA LYS A 280 5.50 -31.68 -12.39
C LYS A 280 6.16 -30.59 -11.56
N SER A 281 7.50 -30.60 -11.49
CA SER A 281 8.25 -29.55 -10.80
C SER A 281 8.04 -28.20 -11.48
N SER A 282 8.07 -28.14 -12.81
CA SER A 282 7.75 -26.93 -13.57
C SER A 282 6.32 -26.44 -13.30
N ASP A 283 5.34 -27.34 -13.26
CA ASP A 283 3.94 -26.98 -12.96
C ASP A 283 3.79 -26.43 -11.54
N LEU A 284 4.46 -27.03 -10.56
CA LEU A 284 4.47 -26.55 -9.17
C LEU A 284 5.16 -25.20 -9.02
N ALA A 285 6.27 -24.97 -9.71
CA ALA A 285 6.95 -23.68 -9.72
C ALA A 285 6.04 -22.58 -10.30
N LEU A 286 5.42 -22.85 -11.44
CA LEU A 286 4.46 -21.94 -12.06
C LEU A 286 3.28 -21.66 -11.13
N LEU A 287 2.75 -22.68 -10.46
CA LEU A 287 1.66 -22.50 -9.52
C LEU A 287 2.04 -21.57 -8.35
N LEU A 288 3.24 -21.72 -7.78
CA LEU A 288 3.73 -20.84 -6.72
C LEU A 288 3.83 -19.38 -7.19
N LEU A 289 4.22 -19.16 -8.46
CA LEU A 289 4.28 -17.82 -9.03
C LEU A 289 2.87 -17.26 -9.28
N GLU A 290 1.99 -18.05 -9.89
CA GLU A 290 0.63 -17.64 -10.29
C GLU A 290 -0.27 -17.37 -9.08
N GLN A 291 -0.15 -18.16 -8.00
CA GLN A 291 -0.83 -17.89 -6.74
C GLN A 291 -0.40 -16.55 -6.13
N ALA A 292 0.91 -16.28 -6.10
CA ALA A 292 1.43 -15.02 -5.61
C ALA A 292 0.98 -13.84 -6.49
N GLN A 293 0.96 -14.00 -7.81
CA GLN A 293 0.42 -13.00 -8.74
C GLN A 293 -1.06 -12.71 -8.46
N LEU A 294 -1.89 -13.75 -8.32
CA LEU A 294 -3.31 -13.61 -8.01
C LEU A 294 -3.55 -12.90 -6.67
N ALA A 295 -2.74 -13.19 -5.66
CA ALA A 295 -2.80 -12.52 -4.36
C ALA A 295 -2.55 -10.99 -4.48
N GLU A 296 -1.66 -10.59 -5.40
CA GLU A 296 -1.42 -9.19 -5.77
C GLU A 296 -2.48 -8.60 -6.74
N GLY A 297 -3.64 -9.26 -6.85
CA GLY A 297 -4.73 -8.86 -7.74
C GLY A 297 -4.37 -8.97 -9.23
N ALA A 298 -3.38 -9.78 -9.61
CA ALA A 298 -3.03 -9.97 -11.01
C ALA A 298 -4.08 -10.71 -11.82
N GLN A 299 -4.21 -10.29 -13.08
CA GLN A 299 -4.73 -11.16 -14.10
C GLN A 299 -3.58 -12.04 -14.61
N LEU A 300 -3.83 -13.34 -14.68
CA LEU A 300 -2.91 -14.29 -15.26
C LEU A 300 -3.01 -14.25 -16.79
N ASP A 301 -1.88 -14.41 -17.47
CA ASP A 301 -1.84 -14.47 -18.94
C ASP A 301 -2.56 -15.72 -19.48
N ASP A 302 -2.50 -16.84 -18.74
CA ASP A 302 -3.16 -18.10 -19.10
C ASP A 302 -3.99 -18.67 -17.92
N PRO A 303 -5.20 -18.14 -17.67
CA PRO A 303 -6.08 -18.65 -16.62
C PRO A 303 -6.47 -20.13 -16.83
N ALA A 304 -6.58 -20.58 -18.08
CA ALA A 304 -6.95 -21.96 -18.40
C ALA A 304 -5.82 -22.94 -18.04
N GLY A 305 -4.56 -22.57 -18.33
CA GLY A 305 -3.38 -23.32 -17.93
C GLY A 305 -3.24 -23.40 -16.41
N PHE A 306 -3.49 -22.30 -15.69
CA PHE A 306 -3.50 -22.30 -14.22
C PHE A 306 -4.52 -23.31 -13.67
N LEU A 307 -5.76 -23.28 -14.16
CA LEU A 307 -6.80 -24.23 -13.73
C LEU A 307 -6.44 -25.68 -14.05
N LYS A 308 -5.81 -25.93 -15.21
CA LYS A 308 -5.33 -27.27 -15.57
C LYS A 308 -4.26 -27.77 -14.59
N ARG A 309 -3.30 -26.92 -14.20
CA ARG A 309 -2.29 -27.23 -13.18
C ARG A 309 -2.93 -27.54 -11.82
N VAL A 310 -3.87 -26.70 -11.38
CA VAL A 310 -4.61 -26.92 -10.11
C VAL A 310 -5.36 -28.25 -10.13
N ASN A 311 -6.09 -28.55 -11.21
CA ASN A 311 -6.85 -29.79 -11.33
C ASN A 311 -5.94 -31.02 -11.34
N GLY A 312 -4.78 -30.95 -12.01
CA GLY A 312 -3.79 -32.03 -12.04
C GLY A 312 -3.06 -32.28 -10.70
N LEU A 313 -3.19 -31.37 -9.72
CA LEU A 313 -2.62 -31.54 -8.39
C LEU A 313 -3.59 -32.18 -7.39
N ILE A 314 -4.90 -32.03 -7.64
CA ILE A 314 -5.99 -32.54 -6.81
C ILE A 314 -6.48 -33.90 -7.32
N GLY A 315 -6.57 -34.07 -8.65
CA GLY A 315 -6.94 -35.32 -9.30
C GLY A 315 -5.79 -36.30 -9.41
#